data_AF-A0A098AU99-F1
#
_entry.id   AF-A0A098AU99-F1
#
_cell.length_a   1.000
_cell.length_b   1.000
_cell.length_c   1.000
_cell.angle_alpha   90.00
_cell.angle_beta   90.00
_cell.angle_gamma   90.00
#
_symmetry.space_group_name_H-M   'P 1'
#
loop_
_entity.id
_entity.type
_entity.pdbx_description
1 polymer ?
#
loop_
_entity_poly.entity_id
_entity_poly.type
_entity_poly.pdbx_seq_one_letter_code
_entity_poly.pdbx_strand_id
1 'polypeptide(L)'
;MAENLTNSLLETTREFEKQFEDILPATERTGRVQDVLDIILGRFTLKKLQNLSKCESPIEKMMCLCLWEQMEPMKPQYVIHLLPQWEVQIEGREYRADFFIEAWAKCFPHRVAKVIIECDGHNYHERTPEQAKHDKRRDRAFTKAGYQVLRYTGKEITADPFRCAQDVFVTVRELLRMDDEVK
;
A
#
# COMPACT_ATOMS: atom_id res chain seq x y z
N MET A 1 -6.58 -18.53 10.13
CA MET A 1 -6.35 -17.09 9.87
C MET A 1 -7.13 -16.62 8.65
N ALA A 2 -7.00 -17.29 7.49
CA ALA A 2 -7.80 -17.01 6.30
C ALA A 2 -9.33 -17.08 6.52
N GLU A 3 -9.84 -18.11 7.21
CA GLU A 3 -11.28 -18.25 7.52
C GLU A 3 -11.88 -17.07 8.32
N ASN A 4 -11.14 -16.58 9.32
CA ASN A 4 -11.57 -15.42 10.11
C ASN A 4 -11.54 -14.13 9.29
N LEU A 5 -10.57 -14.00 8.36
CA LEU A 5 -10.48 -12.87 7.45
C LEU A 5 -11.64 -12.88 6.46
N THR A 6 -11.98 -14.04 5.89
CA THR A 6 -13.12 -14.21 4.98
C THR A 6 -14.44 -13.85 5.66
N ASN A 7 -14.66 -14.31 6.89
CA ASN A 7 -15.88 -14.00 7.63
C ASN A 7 -15.99 -12.50 7.98
N SER A 8 -14.88 -11.87 8.38
CA SER A 8 -14.83 -10.43 8.65
C SER A 8 -15.05 -9.59 7.38
N LEU A 9 -14.51 -10.03 6.23
CA LEU A 9 -14.77 -9.42 4.94
C LEU A 9 -16.25 -9.51 4.56
N LEU A 10 -16.87 -10.68 4.77
CA LEU A 10 -18.28 -10.89 4.45
C LEU A 10 -19.20 -10.00 5.30
N GLU A 11 -18.92 -9.85 6.59
CA GLU A 11 -19.65 -8.93 7.47
C GLU A 11 -19.47 -7.48 7.05
N THR A 12 -18.24 -7.06 6.75
CA THR A 12 -17.96 -5.69 6.30
C THR A 12 -18.62 -5.40 4.96
N THR A 13 -18.61 -6.36 4.04
CA THR A 13 -19.28 -6.26 2.74
C THR A 13 -20.79 -6.11 2.91
N ARG A 14 -21.40 -6.90 3.79
CA ARG A 14 -22.85 -6.81 4.09
C ARG A 14 -23.23 -5.46 4.71
N GLU A 15 -22.41 -4.94 5.62
CA GLU A 15 -22.68 -3.63 6.24
C GLU A 15 -22.57 -2.50 5.21
N PHE A 16 -21.57 -2.58 4.32
CA PHE A 16 -21.44 -1.65 3.21
C PHE A 16 -22.61 -1.74 2.23
N GLU A 17 -23.01 -2.95 1.84
CA GLU A 17 -24.17 -3.20 0.99
C GLU A 17 -25.43 -2.59 1.61
N LYS A 18 -25.64 -2.76 2.91
CA LYS A 18 -26.77 -2.17 3.64
C LYS A 18 -26.74 -0.64 3.63
N GLN A 19 -25.60 -0.03 3.90
CA GLN A 19 -25.45 1.44 3.81
C GLN A 19 -25.71 1.95 2.40
N PHE A 20 -25.28 1.20 1.39
CA PHE A 20 -25.52 1.53 -0.01
C PHE A 20 -27.01 1.38 -0.38
N GLU A 21 -27.70 0.37 0.18
CA GLU A 21 -29.14 0.15 0.07
C GLU A 21 -29.95 1.28 0.70
N ASP A 22 -29.52 1.77 1.86
CA ASP A 22 -30.16 2.88 2.57
C ASP A 22 -30.00 4.22 1.81
N ILE A 23 -28.88 4.42 1.11
CA ILE A 23 -28.61 5.62 0.32
C ILE A 23 -29.31 5.58 -1.04
N LEU A 24 -29.31 4.42 -1.70
CA LEU A 24 -29.87 4.24 -3.03
C LEU A 24 -30.39 2.80 -3.20
N PRO A 25 -31.67 2.54 -2.90
CA PRO A 25 -32.24 1.20 -2.94
C PRO A 25 -32.10 0.54 -4.32
N ALA A 26 -31.93 -0.77 -4.38
CA ALA A 26 -31.79 -1.54 -5.63
C ALA A 26 -32.97 -1.32 -6.58
N THR A 27 -34.16 -1.03 -6.07
CA THR A 27 -35.34 -0.67 -6.86
C THR A 27 -35.19 0.64 -7.63
N GLU A 28 -34.33 1.55 -7.16
CA GLU A 28 -34.03 2.83 -7.80
C GLU A 28 -32.79 2.77 -8.70
N ARG A 29 -32.02 1.67 -8.65
CA ARG A 29 -30.83 1.41 -9.49
C ARG A 29 -31.22 0.87 -10.86
N THR A 30 -31.91 1.69 -11.65
CA THR A 30 -32.33 1.29 -13.01
C THR A 30 -31.99 2.36 -14.04
N GLY A 31 -31.83 1.93 -15.29
CA GLY A 31 -31.50 2.81 -16.42
C GLY A 31 -30.29 3.69 -16.14
N ARG A 32 -30.46 5.02 -16.30
CA ARG A 32 -29.38 6.00 -16.16
C ARG A 32 -28.70 6.01 -14.79
N VAL A 33 -29.41 5.64 -13.73
CA VAL A 33 -28.82 5.59 -12.38
C VAL A 33 -27.83 4.43 -12.28
N GLN A 34 -28.19 3.26 -12.82
CA GLN A 34 -27.27 2.12 -12.91
C GLN A 34 -26.05 2.44 -13.79
N ASP A 35 -26.26 3.10 -14.93
CA ASP A 35 -25.16 3.51 -15.81
C ASP A 35 -24.16 4.44 -15.10
N VAL A 36 -24.66 5.40 -14.30
CA VAL A 36 -23.82 6.31 -13.52
C VAL A 36 -23.05 5.55 -12.43
N LEU A 37 -23.69 4.61 -11.74
CA LEU A 37 -23.03 3.76 -10.76
C LEU A 37 -21.92 2.91 -11.40
N ASP A 38 -22.20 2.28 -12.54
CA ASP A 38 -21.23 1.48 -13.28
C ASP A 38 -20.04 2.32 -13.76
N ILE A 39 -20.29 3.56 -14.19
CA ILE A 39 -19.23 4.53 -14.55
C ILE A 39 -18.39 4.87 -13.31
N ILE A 40 -19.00 5.14 -12.16
CA ILE A 40 -18.28 5.54 -10.94
C ILE A 40 -17.48 4.36 -10.39
N LEU A 41 -18.09 3.18 -10.22
CA LEU A 41 -17.43 1.94 -9.78
C LEU A 41 -16.37 1.49 -10.78
N GLY A 42 -16.64 1.67 -12.07
CA GLY A 42 -15.69 1.50 -13.16
C GLY A 42 -14.47 2.40 -12.98
N ARG A 43 -14.64 3.70 -12.67
CA ARG A 43 -13.52 4.62 -12.40
C ARG A 43 -12.70 4.22 -11.17
N PHE A 44 -13.33 3.75 -10.10
CA PHE A 44 -12.62 3.23 -8.92
C PHE A 44 -11.79 1.99 -9.26
N THR A 45 -12.37 1.07 -10.03
CA THR A 45 -11.70 -0.14 -10.51
C THR A 45 -10.55 0.20 -11.47
N LEU A 46 -10.77 1.14 -12.40
CA LEU A 46 -9.76 1.63 -13.33
C LEU A 46 -8.57 2.26 -12.61
N LYS A 47 -8.79 3.02 -11.52
CA LYS A 47 -7.68 3.59 -10.74
C LYS A 47 -6.83 2.50 -10.07
N LYS A 48 -7.46 1.44 -9.53
CA LYS A 48 -6.73 0.28 -9.00
C LYS A 48 -5.97 -0.44 -10.12
N LEU A 49 -6.61 -0.68 -11.27
CA LEU A 49 -5.97 -1.32 -12.44
C LEU A 49 -4.82 -0.48 -13.00
N GLN A 50 -4.94 0.84 -13.05
CA GLN A 50 -3.87 1.75 -13.45
C GLN A 50 -2.67 1.65 -12.51
N ASN A 51 -2.89 1.68 -11.20
CA ASN A 51 -1.81 1.48 -10.25
C ASN A 51 -1.17 0.08 -10.34
N LEU A 52 -1.98 -0.96 -10.56
CA LEU A 52 -1.47 -2.32 -10.75
C LEU A 52 -0.67 -2.45 -12.06
N SER A 53 -1.06 -1.71 -13.10
CA SER A 53 -0.35 -1.66 -14.39
C SER A 53 1.00 -0.97 -14.32
N LYS A 54 1.25 -0.15 -13.29
CA LYS A 54 2.56 0.45 -13.02
C LYS A 54 3.55 -0.56 -12.44
N CYS A 55 3.08 -1.62 -11.78
CA CYS A 55 3.96 -2.66 -11.23
C CYS A 55 4.64 -3.44 -12.36
N GLU A 56 5.95 -3.60 -12.27
CA GLU A 56 6.80 -4.13 -13.34
C GLU A 56 6.98 -5.66 -13.27
N SER A 57 6.71 -6.27 -12.11
CA SER A 57 6.82 -7.72 -11.91
C SER A 57 5.58 -8.38 -11.28
N PRO A 58 5.40 -9.71 -11.42
CA PRO A 58 4.32 -10.44 -10.75
C PRO A 58 4.36 -10.32 -9.22
N ILE A 59 5.55 -10.26 -8.61
CA ILE A 59 5.69 -10.14 -7.16
C ILE A 59 5.29 -8.74 -6.68
N GLU A 60 5.59 -7.68 -7.44
CA GLU A 60 5.11 -6.34 -7.14
C GLU A 60 3.58 -6.29 -7.23
N LYS A 61 2.98 -6.89 -8.27
CA LYS A 61 1.51 -6.95 -8.39
C LYS A 61 0.87 -7.65 -7.19
N MET A 62 1.46 -8.78 -6.74
CA MET A 62 1.00 -9.49 -5.55
C MET A 62 1.12 -8.62 -4.29
N MET A 63 2.28 -7.98 -4.11
CA MET A 63 2.53 -7.07 -2.99
C MET A 63 1.53 -5.90 -2.99
N CYS A 64 1.29 -5.29 -4.15
CA CYS A 64 0.36 -4.17 -4.33
C CYS A 64 -1.07 -4.54 -3.91
N LEU A 65 -1.55 -5.71 -4.32
CA LEU A 65 -2.87 -6.22 -3.93
C LEU A 65 -2.97 -6.42 -2.40
N CYS A 66 -1.95 -7.02 -1.79
CA CYS A 66 -1.93 -7.25 -0.34
C CYS A 66 -1.79 -5.96 0.47
N LEU A 67 -1.03 -4.99 -0.04
CA LEU A 67 -0.93 -3.66 0.56
C LEU A 67 -2.28 -2.93 0.51
N TRP A 68 -3.03 -3.00 -0.59
CA TRP A 68 -4.38 -2.42 -0.63
C TRP A 68 -5.31 -3.05 0.38
N GLU A 69 -5.28 -4.38 0.51
CA GLU A 69 -6.14 -5.09 1.45
C GLU A 69 -5.82 -4.70 2.91
N GLN A 70 -4.54 -4.67 3.27
CA GLN A 70 -4.12 -4.27 4.63
C GLN A 70 -4.31 -2.78 4.92
N MET A 71 -4.38 -1.94 3.88
CA MET A 71 -4.63 -0.50 4.02
C MET A 71 -6.08 -0.19 4.41
N GLU A 72 -7.05 -0.96 3.93
CA GLU A 72 -8.48 -0.63 4.04
C GLU A 72 -8.94 -0.43 5.50
N PRO A 73 -8.60 -1.33 6.45
CA PRO A 73 -8.98 -1.16 7.85
C PRO A 73 -8.35 0.06 8.53
N MET A 74 -7.29 0.64 7.97
CA MET A 74 -6.61 1.80 8.54
C MET A 74 -7.22 3.14 8.10
N LYS A 75 -7.93 3.19 6.97
CA LYS A 75 -8.49 4.42 6.41
C LYS A 75 -9.44 5.21 7.33
N PRO A 76 -10.19 4.61 8.28
CA PRO A 76 -10.99 5.39 9.21
C PRO A 76 -10.15 6.36 10.04
N GLN A 77 -8.96 5.92 10.51
CA GLN A 77 -8.11 6.69 11.43
C GLN A 77 -6.99 7.46 10.72
N TYR A 78 -6.57 7.00 9.54
CA TYR A 78 -5.41 7.50 8.82
C TYR A 78 -5.76 7.97 7.42
N VAL A 79 -5.01 8.94 6.91
CA VAL A 79 -4.90 9.18 5.46
C VAL A 79 -3.66 8.44 4.99
N ILE A 80 -3.80 7.63 3.94
CA ILE A 80 -2.73 6.77 3.43
C ILE A 80 -2.70 6.90 1.90
N HIS A 81 -1.54 7.26 1.37
CA HIS A 81 -1.23 7.24 -0.05
C HIS A 81 -0.31 6.06 -0.33
N LEU A 82 -0.72 5.16 -1.22
CA LEU A 82 0.12 4.08 -1.75
C LEU A 82 0.41 4.35 -3.23
N LEU A 83 1.68 4.56 -3.55
CA LEU A 83 2.17 5.04 -4.83
C LEU A 83 3.16 4.02 -5.42
N PRO A 84 2.76 3.19 -6.38
CA PRO A 84 3.67 2.28 -7.07
C PRO A 84 4.58 3.03 -8.04
N GLN A 85 5.82 2.56 -8.21
CA GLN A 85 6.85 3.10 -9.09
C GLN A 85 7.05 4.61 -8.88
N TRP A 86 7.25 5.01 -7.63
CA TRP A 86 7.33 6.42 -7.25
C TRP A 86 8.77 6.94 -7.35
N GLU A 87 8.93 8.09 -7.99
CA GLU A 87 10.21 8.78 -8.12
C GLU A 87 10.39 9.81 -7.01
N VAL A 88 11.54 9.74 -6.34
CA VAL A 88 11.93 10.64 -5.25
C VAL A 88 13.22 11.34 -5.63
N GLN A 89 13.23 12.67 -5.49
CA GLN A 89 14.42 13.50 -5.63
C GLN A 89 15.09 13.70 -4.27
N ILE A 90 16.32 13.21 -4.11
CA ILE A 90 17.11 13.36 -2.89
C ILE A 90 18.47 13.93 -3.26
N GLU A 91 18.79 15.13 -2.74
CA GLU A 91 20.09 15.79 -2.96
C GLU A 91 20.48 15.92 -4.45
N GLY A 92 19.49 16.21 -5.31
CA GLY A 92 19.70 16.36 -6.76
C GLY A 92 19.88 15.04 -7.52
N ARG A 93 19.56 13.91 -6.90
CA ARG A 93 19.54 12.59 -7.53
C ARG A 93 18.13 11.99 -7.48
N GLU A 94 17.76 11.34 -8.57
CA GLU A 94 16.51 10.64 -8.70
C GLU A 94 16.65 9.19 -8.24
N TYR A 95 15.68 8.73 -7.45
CA TYR A 95 15.54 7.36 -7.01
C TYR A 95 14.13 6.89 -7.29
N ARG A 96 13.98 5.74 -7.95
CA ARG A 96 12.70 5.08 -8.15
C ARG A 96 12.52 3.98 -7.12
N ALA A 97 11.38 3.97 -6.46
CA ALA A 97 10.96 2.96 -5.49
C ALA A 97 9.80 2.13 -6.05
N ASP A 98 9.77 0.82 -5.77
CA ASP A 98 8.67 -0.04 -6.23
C ASP A 98 7.34 0.39 -5.63
N PHE A 99 7.33 0.73 -4.33
CA PHE A 99 6.22 1.44 -3.71
C PHE A 99 6.70 2.50 -2.72
N PHE A 100 5.94 3.58 -2.66
CA PHE A 100 6.05 4.60 -1.62
C PHE A 100 4.71 4.72 -0.88
N ILE A 101 4.78 4.68 0.46
CA ILE A 101 3.67 5.01 1.34
C ILE A 101 3.96 6.32 2.05
N GLU A 102 3.01 7.25 1.92
CA GLU A 102 2.93 8.44 2.76
C GLU A 102 1.64 8.37 3.57
N ALA A 103 1.73 8.48 4.89
CA ALA A 103 0.57 8.39 5.76
C ALA A 103 0.62 9.36 6.95
N TRP A 104 -0.54 9.80 7.41
CA TRP A 104 -0.67 10.59 8.64
C TRP A 104 -1.98 10.28 9.37
N ALA A 105 -1.99 10.50 10.68
CA ALA A 105 -3.18 10.34 11.50
C ALA A 105 -4.14 11.52 11.28
N LYS A 106 -5.44 11.24 11.14
CA LYS A 106 -6.45 12.31 10.98
C LYS A 106 -6.60 13.17 12.24
N CYS A 107 -6.45 12.56 13.41
CA CYS A 107 -6.51 13.26 14.70
C CYS A 107 -5.25 14.08 15.00
N PHE A 108 -4.10 13.75 14.38
CA PHE A 108 -2.82 14.43 14.59
C PHE A 108 -2.07 14.58 13.25
N PRO A 109 -2.45 15.54 12.39
CA PRO A 109 -1.96 15.64 11.02
C PRO A 109 -0.52 16.14 10.90
N HIS A 110 0.14 16.50 12.01
CA HIS A 110 1.50 17.04 12.00
C HIS A 110 2.59 15.98 11.84
N ARG A 111 2.24 14.68 11.94
CA ARG A 111 3.19 13.58 11.80
C ARG A 111 2.93 12.79 10.52
N VAL A 112 4.00 12.59 9.75
CA VAL A 112 3.95 11.87 8.47
C VAL A 112 4.89 10.68 8.53
N ALA A 113 4.36 9.49 8.28
CA ALA A 113 5.14 8.29 8.02
C ALA A 113 5.48 8.22 6.52
N LYS A 114 6.76 8.03 6.21
CA LYS A 114 7.28 7.88 4.84
C LYS A 114 7.97 6.53 4.72
N VAL A 115 7.35 5.58 4.04
CA VAL A 115 7.86 4.21 3.91
C VAL A 115 8.11 3.87 2.45
N ILE A 116 9.31 3.39 2.14
CA ILE A 116 9.70 2.87 0.83
C ILE A 116 9.69 1.35 0.91
N ILE A 117 9.06 0.70 -0.06
CA ILE A 117 9.02 -0.77 -0.17
C ILE A 117 9.69 -1.18 -1.48
N GLU A 118 10.60 -2.14 -1.37
CA GLU A 118 11.37 -2.71 -2.49
C GLU A 118 11.10 -4.21 -2.62
N CYS A 119 10.77 -4.66 -3.83
CA CYS A 119 10.46 -6.05 -4.17
C CYS A 119 11.60 -6.66 -5.00
N ASP A 120 12.48 -7.42 -4.36
CA ASP A 120 13.65 -8.00 -5.01
C ASP A 120 13.28 -9.28 -5.79
N GLY A 121 13.03 -9.13 -7.09
CA GLY A 121 12.47 -10.18 -7.97
C GLY A 121 13.44 -11.11 -8.70
N HIS A 122 14.74 -11.09 -8.42
CA HIS A 122 15.69 -11.95 -9.11
C HIS A 122 16.49 -12.88 -8.21
N ASN A 123 16.66 -14.10 -8.75
CA ASN A 123 17.46 -15.18 -8.23
C ASN A 123 18.79 -14.65 -7.68
N TYR A 124 19.18 -15.24 -6.56
CA TYR A 124 20.40 -15.03 -5.79
C TYR A 124 21.71 -15.34 -6.56
N HIS A 125 21.74 -15.15 -7.88
CA HIS A 125 22.92 -15.35 -8.70
C HIS A 125 23.61 -14.01 -8.92
N GLU A 126 24.57 -13.78 -8.01
CA GLU A 126 25.68 -12.83 -8.08
C GLU A 126 25.29 -11.35 -8.21
N ARG A 127 24.91 -10.75 -7.07
CA ARG A 127 25.07 -9.30 -6.90
C ARG A 127 26.56 -8.95 -7.02
N THR A 128 26.92 -8.10 -7.98
CA THR A 128 28.30 -7.62 -8.05
C THR A 128 28.60 -6.69 -6.87
N PRO A 129 29.88 -6.54 -6.47
CA PRO A 129 30.28 -5.57 -5.44
C PRO A 129 29.80 -4.14 -5.74
N GLU A 130 29.74 -3.76 -7.02
CA GLU A 130 29.28 -2.47 -7.50
C GLU A 130 27.77 -2.29 -7.28
N GLN A 131 26.97 -3.32 -7.57
CA GLN A 131 25.52 -3.32 -7.30
C GLN A 131 25.26 -3.22 -5.79
N ALA A 132 25.98 -3.99 -4.97
CA ALA A 132 25.84 -3.91 -3.52
C ALA A 132 26.22 -2.53 -2.97
N LYS A 133 27.27 -1.89 -3.53
CA LYS A 133 27.65 -0.52 -3.17
C LYS A 133 26.60 0.51 -3.60
N HIS A 134 25.98 0.31 -4.75
CA HIS A 134 24.89 1.14 -5.26
C HIS A 134 23.67 1.06 -4.34
N ASP A 135 23.21 -0.14 -4.01
CA ASP A 135 22.06 -0.37 -3.14
C ASP A 135 22.28 0.23 -1.75
N LYS A 136 23.45 -0.01 -1.14
CA LYS A 136 23.80 0.60 0.15
C LYS A 136 23.82 2.13 0.10
N ARG A 137 24.21 2.73 -1.03
CA ARG A 137 24.19 4.19 -1.19
C ARG A 137 22.74 4.70 -1.31
N ARG A 138 21.89 3.98 -2.04
CA ARG A 138 20.47 4.27 -2.18
C ARG A 138 19.76 4.19 -0.83
N ASP A 139 19.94 3.10 -0.09
CA ASP A 139 19.32 2.92 1.23
C ASP A 139 19.73 4.05 2.19
N ARG A 140 21.01 4.43 2.22
CA ARG A 140 21.48 5.58 3.01
C ARG A 140 20.85 6.91 2.59
N ALA A 141 20.62 7.13 1.29
CA ALA A 141 19.99 8.35 0.80
C ALA A 141 18.54 8.43 1.29
N PHE A 142 17.79 7.33 1.18
CA PHE A 142 16.43 7.24 1.71
C PHE A 142 16.39 7.47 3.23
N THR A 143 17.24 6.78 4.00
CA THR A 143 17.28 6.95 5.45
C THR A 143 17.61 8.39 5.84
N LYS A 144 18.61 9.02 5.20
CA LYS A 144 18.98 10.42 5.46
C LYS A 144 17.85 11.39 5.15
N ALA A 145 17.03 11.10 4.15
CA ALA A 145 15.86 11.88 3.79
C ALA A 145 14.60 11.57 4.62
N GLY A 146 14.72 10.73 5.66
CA GLY A 146 13.63 10.42 6.60
C GLY A 146 12.67 9.34 6.11
N TYR A 147 13.05 8.54 5.12
CA TYR A 147 12.27 7.38 4.68
C TYR A 147 12.68 6.13 5.47
N GLN A 148 11.68 5.38 5.92
CA GLN A 148 11.86 4.01 6.39
C GLN A 148 11.84 3.07 5.18
N VAL A 149 12.91 2.30 4.98
CA VAL A 149 13.01 1.38 3.84
C VAL A 149 12.73 -0.05 4.30
N LEU A 150 11.84 -0.75 3.60
CA LEU A 150 11.53 -2.17 3.79
C LEU A 150 11.79 -2.90 2.48
N ARG A 151 12.57 -3.98 2.52
CA ARG A 151 12.97 -4.75 1.34
C ARG A 151 12.54 -6.19 1.53
N TYR A 152 11.83 -6.73 0.55
CA TYR A 152 11.33 -8.09 0.56
C TYR A 152 11.84 -8.84 -0.66
N THR A 153 12.39 -10.02 -0.44
CA THR A 153 12.74 -10.93 -1.53
C THR A 153 11.48 -11.49 -2.19
N GLY A 154 11.58 -11.87 -3.45
CA GLY A 154 10.49 -12.58 -4.14
C GLY A 154 10.06 -13.85 -3.40
N LYS A 155 10.97 -14.53 -2.70
CA LYS A 155 10.64 -15.71 -1.86
C LYS A 155 9.80 -15.33 -0.64
N GLU A 156 10.10 -14.22 0.03
CA GLU A 156 9.28 -13.76 1.16
C GLU A 156 7.87 -13.37 0.70
N ILE A 157 7.77 -12.62 -0.40
CA ILE A 157 6.48 -12.18 -0.96
C ILE A 157 5.67 -13.39 -1.44
N THR A 158 6.27 -14.35 -2.13
CA THR A 158 5.54 -15.53 -2.62
C THR A 158 5.18 -16.53 -1.52
N ALA A 159 5.98 -16.61 -0.44
CA ALA A 159 5.69 -17.49 0.68
C ALA A 159 4.53 -16.96 1.54
N ASP A 160 4.51 -15.65 1.82
CA ASP A 160 3.45 -15.02 2.61
C ASP A 160 3.33 -13.51 2.30
N PRO A 161 2.58 -13.13 1.25
CA PRO A 161 2.46 -11.74 0.83
C PRO A 161 1.62 -10.90 1.82
N PHE A 162 0.68 -11.53 2.54
CA PHE A 162 -0.11 -10.85 3.56
C PHE A 162 0.74 -10.47 4.76
N ARG A 163 1.63 -11.35 5.22
CA ARG A 163 2.60 -11.02 6.27
C ARG A 163 3.51 -9.86 5.85
N CYS A 164 4.02 -9.88 4.60
CA CYS A 164 4.83 -8.77 4.10
C CYS A 164 4.07 -7.44 4.15
N ALA A 165 2.81 -7.41 3.70
CA ALA A 165 1.98 -6.21 3.78
C ALA A 165 1.62 -5.82 5.22
N GLN A 166 1.40 -6.79 6.11
CA GLN A 166 1.15 -6.54 7.53
C GLN A 166 2.37 -5.88 8.19
N ASP A 167 3.58 -6.37 7.94
CA ASP A 167 4.83 -5.82 8.46
C ASP A 167 5.00 -4.35 8.03
N VAL A 168 4.63 -4.03 6.78
CA VAL A 168 4.61 -2.64 6.28
C VAL A 168 3.67 -1.76 7.11
N PHE A 169 2.44 -2.19 7.37
CA PHE A 169 1.48 -1.36 8.11
C PHE A 169 1.70 -1.35 9.63
N VAL A 170 2.36 -2.36 10.20
CA VAL A 170 2.91 -2.30 11.56
C VAL A 170 3.94 -1.16 11.63
N THR A 171 4.90 -1.14 10.70
CA THR A 171 5.91 -0.09 10.61
C THR A 171 5.29 1.30 10.44
N VAL A 172 4.28 1.45 9.57
CA VAL A 172 3.54 2.71 9.41
C VAL A 172 2.93 3.17 10.74
N ARG A 173 2.29 2.27 11.50
CA ARG A 173 1.71 2.62 12.81
C ARG A 173 2.76 3.02 13.82
N GLU A 174 3.88 2.33 13.89
CA GLU A 174 4.98 2.64 14.80
C GLU A 174 5.55 4.03 14.53
N LEU A 175 5.82 4.34 13.26
CA LEU A 175 6.29 5.66 12.84
C LEU A 175 5.30 6.79 13.18
N LEU A 176 4.00 6.48 13.31
CA LEU A 176 2.97 7.43 13.71
C LEU A 176 2.77 7.52 15.24
N ARG A 177 3.21 6.51 16.02
CA ARG A 177 3.00 6.40 17.49
C ARG A 177 4.19 6.85 18.36
N MET A 178 5.38 6.95 17.80
CA MET A 178 6.68 7.03 18.50
C MET A 178 6.91 8.14 19.56
N ASP A 179 5.92 8.94 19.98
CA ASP A 179 6.10 9.95 21.05
C ASP A 179 5.07 9.89 22.20
N ASP A 180 4.17 8.90 22.23
CA ASP A 180 3.24 8.73 23.37
C ASP A 180 3.96 8.29 24.67
N GLU A 181 5.25 7.90 24.59
CA GLU A 181 6.09 7.49 25.73
C GLU A 181 7.00 8.59 26.30
N VAL A 182 6.96 9.82 25.77
CA VAL A 182 7.68 10.97 26.36
C VAL A 182 6.67 11.93 26.99
N LYS A 183 6.10 11.50 28.13
CA LYS A 183 5.45 12.38 29.10
C LYS A 183 5.89 12.02 30.52
#